data_AF-A0AAV4H6W1-F1
#
_entry.id   AF-A0AAV4H6W1-F1
#
_cell.length_a   1.000
_cell.length_b   1.000
_cell.length_c   1.000
_cell.angle_alpha   90.00
_cell.angle_beta   90.00
_cell.angle_gamma   90.00
#
_symmetry.space_group_name_H-M   'P 1'
#
loop_
_entity.id
_entity.type
_entity.pdbx_description
1 polymer ?
#
loop_
_entity_poly.entity_id
_entity_poly.type
_entity_poly.pdbx_seq_one_letter_code
_entity_poly.pdbx_strand_id
1 'polypeptide(L)'
;MGHFKRSSVVLGFLGVIVLLLTRSEGRLFKVLNKDNTVCGMMDVNFTVTFTALQGSKKLKTVTYNQDFYRNYITGDCNRNMAVHFDNTGSWNLHVHFKVVPDPKYMLTRSVSFVPGLVFGKLAPSNKTENFVNADDAKIGPVDCSYKCTVDDKSYYKRENSTDSNNGKSQTTGIIYTVFLDVQYIQVQVSHVHRERFGPTVACSSALHYYP
;
A
#
# COMPACT_ATOMS: atom_id res chain seq x y z
N MET A 1 50.74 -56.25 14.68
CA MET A 1 49.67 -56.15 13.65
C MET A 1 48.40 -55.69 14.32
N GLY A 2 47.84 -54.57 13.89
CA GLY A 2 46.63 -53.98 14.46
C GLY A 2 46.41 -52.58 13.91
N HIS A 3 45.96 -52.49 12.64
CA HIS A 3 45.51 -51.24 12.05
C HIS A 3 44.16 -50.84 12.67
N PHE A 4 44.14 -49.75 13.43
CA PHE A 4 42.89 -49.04 13.75
C PHE A 4 42.83 -47.73 12.98
N LYS A 5 42.07 -47.78 11.89
CA LYS A 5 41.63 -46.66 11.07
C LYS A 5 40.32 -46.16 11.67
N ARG A 6 40.27 -44.97 12.28
CA ARG A 6 39.00 -44.30 12.60
C ARG A 6 39.05 -42.83 12.19
N SER A 7 38.45 -42.65 11.02
CA SER A 7 37.75 -41.50 10.46
C SER A 7 37.72 -40.20 11.26
N SER A 8 38.25 -39.17 10.61
CA SER A 8 37.88 -37.77 10.78
C SER A 8 36.36 -37.60 10.64
N VAL A 9 35.68 -37.18 11.71
CA VAL A 9 34.35 -36.58 11.64
C VAL A 9 34.32 -35.38 12.58
N VAL A 10 34.70 -34.21 12.06
CA VAL A 10 34.24 -32.92 12.59
C VAL A 10 33.91 -32.06 11.38
N LEU A 11 32.86 -32.47 10.67
CA LEU A 11 32.23 -31.70 9.60
C LEU A 11 31.13 -30.83 10.23
N GLY A 12 31.34 -29.52 10.22
CA GLY A 12 30.29 -28.53 9.95
C GLY A 12 29.22 -28.30 11.03
N PHE A 13 29.58 -27.71 12.17
CA PHE A 13 28.63 -26.94 13.00
C PHE A 13 28.74 -25.43 12.72
N LEU A 14 28.76 -25.05 11.44
CA LEU A 14 28.86 -23.67 10.96
C LEU A 14 27.83 -23.42 9.85
N GLY A 15 26.60 -23.91 10.03
CA GLY A 15 25.58 -23.90 9.00
C GLY A 15 24.14 -23.69 9.47
N VAL A 16 23.91 -23.22 10.70
CA VAL A 16 22.53 -22.98 11.20
C VAL A 16 22.45 -21.73 12.09
N ILE A 17 22.97 -20.58 11.62
CA ILE A 17 22.65 -19.26 12.21
C ILE A 17 22.50 -18.21 11.09
N VAL A 18 21.75 -18.53 10.04
CA VAL A 18 21.29 -17.53 9.07
C VAL A 18 19.93 -18.02 8.60
N LEU A 19 18.83 -17.52 9.19
CA LEU A 19 17.46 -17.49 8.62
C LEU A 19 16.36 -17.07 9.62
N LEU A 20 16.67 -16.80 10.89
CA LEU A 20 15.68 -16.25 11.86
C LEU A 20 15.57 -14.71 11.84
N LEU A 21 15.88 -14.08 10.70
CA LEU A 21 15.74 -12.63 10.50
C LEU A 21 14.88 -12.30 9.27
N THR A 22 13.86 -13.09 8.95
CA THR A 22 12.80 -12.61 8.05
C THR A 22 11.84 -11.69 8.81
N ARG A 23 12.36 -10.60 9.39
CA ARG A 23 11.53 -9.55 9.99
C ARG A 23 11.39 -8.42 8.99
N SER A 24 10.35 -8.51 8.18
CA SER A 24 9.56 -7.37 7.74
C SER A 24 8.23 -7.94 7.21
N GLU A 25 7.38 -8.40 8.13
CA GLU A 25 5.94 -8.16 7.91
C GLU A 25 5.77 -6.64 8.10
N GLY A 26 4.96 -5.99 7.26
CA GLY A 26 5.03 -4.57 6.92
C GLY A 26 4.82 -3.57 8.08
N ARG A 27 4.23 -2.42 7.76
CA ARG A 27 3.86 -1.44 8.79
C ARG A 27 2.41 -1.63 9.18
N LEU A 28 2.20 -1.89 10.47
CA LEU A 28 0.86 -2.00 11.06
C LEU A 28 0.26 -0.61 11.35
N PHE A 29 -0.91 -0.39 10.79
CA PHE A 29 -1.79 0.75 11.03
C PHE A 29 -3.07 0.29 11.73
N LYS A 30 -3.58 1.11 12.65
CA LYS A 30 -4.80 0.83 13.41
C LYS A 30 -5.76 2.02 13.32
N VAL A 31 -7.00 1.77 12.94
CA VAL A 31 -8.10 2.75 13.03
C VAL A 31 -8.83 2.52 14.35
N LEU A 32 -9.03 3.62 15.09
CA LEU A 32 -9.73 3.61 16.37
C LEU A 32 -11.14 4.19 16.22
N ASN A 33 -12.10 3.58 16.91
CA ASN A 33 -13.41 4.16 17.17
C ASN A 33 -13.31 5.34 18.15
N LYS A 34 -14.42 6.07 18.31
CA LYS A 34 -14.52 7.18 19.30
C LYS A 34 -14.28 6.73 20.75
N ASP A 35 -14.53 5.46 21.05
CA ASP A 35 -14.29 4.84 22.36
C ASP A 35 -12.87 4.27 22.52
N ASN A 36 -11.96 4.59 21.58
CA ASN A 36 -10.58 4.10 21.47
C ASN A 36 -10.45 2.59 21.22
N THR A 37 -11.53 1.87 20.87
CA THR A 37 -11.42 0.48 20.45
C THR A 37 -10.87 0.39 19.02
N VAL A 38 -10.00 -0.60 18.75
CA VAL A 38 -9.51 -0.84 17.38
C VAL A 38 -10.64 -1.41 16.54
N CYS A 39 -10.96 -0.74 15.45
CA CYS A 39 -12.04 -1.12 14.55
C CYS A 39 -11.55 -1.53 13.14
N GLY A 40 -10.29 -1.21 12.83
CA GLY A 40 -9.65 -1.54 11.57
C GLY A 40 -8.17 -1.72 11.78
N MET A 41 -7.59 -2.72 11.13
CA MET A 41 -6.17 -3.00 11.15
C MET A 41 -5.69 -3.23 9.73
N MET A 42 -4.54 -2.65 9.39
CA MET A 42 -3.91 -2.85 8.11
C MET A 42 -2.40 -2.96 8.30
N ASP A 43 -1.83 -4.10 7.97
CA ASP A 43 -0.40 -4.31 7.90
C ASP A 43 0.02 -4.32 6.42
N VAL A 44 0.88 -3.40 6.01
CA VAL A 44 1.21 -3.22 4.59
C VAL A 44 2.68 -2.92 4.38
N ASN A 45 3.27 -3.51 3.35
CA ASN A 45 4.56 -3.15 2.79
C ASN A 45 4.37 -2.72 1.35
N PHE A 46 4.75 -1.49 1.03
CA PHE A 46 4.57 -0.95 -0.30
C PHE A 46 5.60 0.13 -0.62
N THR A 47 5.85 0.32 -1.91
CA THR A 47 6.55 1.48 -2.46
C THR A 47 5.64 2.18 -3.45
N VAL A 48 5.60 3.52 -3.41
CA VAL A 48 4.89 4.33 -4.40
C VAL A 48 5.85 5.31 -5.03
N THR A 49 5.83 5.40 -6.36
CA THR A 49 6.66 6.30 -7.14
C THR A 49 5.77 7.22 -7.98
N PHE A 50 5.86 8.52 -7.72
CA PHE A 50 5.20 9.56 -8.48
C PHE A 50 6.17 10.16 -9.49
N THR A 51 5.75 10.32 -10.73
CA THR A 51 6.55 10.98 -11.78
C THR A 51 5.73 12.05 -12.50
N ALA A 52 6.34 13.21 -12.71
CA ALA A 52 5.80 14.29 -13.55
C ALA A 52 6.60 14.39 -14.86
N LEU A 53 5.88 14.46 -15.98
CA LEU A 53 6.43 14.53 -17.34
C LEU A 53 5.87 15.76 -18.06
N GLN A 54 6.68 16.44 -18.86
CA GLN A 54 6.24 17.49 -19.78
C GLN A 54 6.70 17.12 -21.20
N GLY A 55 5.74 16.72 -22.04
CA GLY A 55 6.06 16.02 -23.29
C GLY A 55 6.81 14.70 -22.99
N SER A 56 7.97 14.51 -23.61
CA SER A 56 8.86 13.36 -23.35
C SER A 56 9.86 13.59 -22.20
N LYS A 57 9.93 14.80 -21.64
CA LYS A 57 10.90 15.15 -20.61
C LYS A 57 10.37 14.82 -19.21
N LYS A 58 11.13 14.04 -18.46
CA LYS A 58 10.90 13.81 -17.02
C LYS A 58 11.28 15.04 -16.22
N LEU A 59 10.31 15.63 -15.53
CA LEU A 59 10.52 16.79 -14.67
C LEU A 59 11.09 16.37 -13.31
N LYS A 60 10.42 15.43 -12.64
CA LYS A 60 10.79 14.92 -11.32
C LYS A 60 10.18 13.54 -11.07
N THR A 61 10.90 12.73 -10.30
CA THR A 61 10.40 11.47 -9.72
C THR A 61 10.58 11.54 -8.22
N VAL A 62 9.56 11.12 -7.47
CA VAL A 62 9.60 11.02 -6.00
C VAL A 62 9.09 9.66 -5.60
N THR A 63 9.82 8.99 -4.73
CA THR A 63 9.47 7.65 -4.24
C THR A 63 9.28 7.68 -2.74
N TYR A 64 8.21 7.06 -2.27
CA TYR A 64 7.86 6.89 -0.87
C TYR A 64 7.65 5.41 -0.56
N ASN A 65 7.80 5.03 0.70
CA ASN A 65 7.53 3.68 1.19
C ASN A 65 6.77 3.73 2.53
N GLN A 66 6.43 2.57 3.06
CA GLN A 66 5.71 2.44 4.33
C GLN A 66 6.47 3.02 5.54
N ASP A 67 7.81 3.11 5.47
CA ASP A 67 8.66 3.59 6.54
C ASP A 67 8.83 5.12 6.56
N PHE A 68 8.26 5.82 5.58
CA PHE A 68 8.34 7.26 5.51
C PHE A 68 7.79 7.91 6.81
N TYR A 69 8.45 8.99 7.23
CA TYR A 69 8.21 9.64 8.52
C TYR A 69 6.78 10.21 8.56
N ARG A 70 6.05 9.97 9.67
CA ARG A 70 4.70 10.50 9.98
C ARG A 70 3.52 9.95 9.16
N ASN A 71 3.58 8.71 8.69
CA ASN A 71 2.39 8.05 8.16
C ASN A 71 1.37 7.83 9.29
N TYR A 72 0.11 8.19 9.05
CA TYR A 72 -1.01 7.97 9.95
C TYR A 72 -2.21 7.42 9.17
N ILE A 73 -3.10 6.71 9.85
CA ILE A 73 -4.30 6.17 9.23
C ILE A 73 -5.52 6.94 9.73
N THR A 74 -6.44 7.23 8.82
CA THR A 74 -7.80 7.64 9.16
C THR A 74 -8.78 6.66 8.53
N GLY A 75 -10.04 6.71 8.91
CA GLY A 75 -11.04 5.84 8.29
C GLY A 75 -12.35 5.85 9.05
N ASP A 76 -13.37 5.36 8.37
CA ASP A 76 -14.64 4.95 8.97
C ASP A 76 -14.70 3.43 8.99
N CYS A 77 -14.75 2.88 10.20
CA CYS A 77 -14.79 1.46 10.52
C CYS A 77 -15.92 0.67 9.81
N ASN A 78 -16.91 1.35 9.24
CA ASN A 78 -18.02 0.75 8.52
C ASN A 78 -17.91 0.83 6.99
N ARG A 79 -17.02 1.68 6.45
CA ARG A 79 -17.06 2.08 5.02
C ARG A 79 -15.71 2.27 4.33
N ASN A 80 -14.66 2.66 5.03
CA ASN A 80 -13.36 2.91 4.39
C ASN A 80 -12.21 2.99 5.39
N MET A 81 -10.99 2.69 4.93
CA MET A 81 -9.77 3.10 5.60
C MET A 81 -8.92 3.91 4.62
N ALA A 82 -8.33 5.00 5.08
CA ALA A 82 -7.45 5.83 4.29
C ALA A 82 -6.14 5.96 5.03
N VAL A 83 -5.06 5.50 4.41
CA VAL A 83 -3.73 5.65 5.01
C VAL A 83 -3.11 6.89 4.40
N HIS A 84 -2.90 7.87 5.27
CA HIS A 84 -2.32 9.15 4.94
C HIS A 84 -0.82 9.07 5.11
N PHE A 85 -0.10 9.47 4.08
CA PHE A 85 1.34 9.45 4.06
C PHE A 85 1.82 10.89 3.99
N ASP A 86 2.71 11.26 4.91
CA ASP A 86 3.19 12.63 5.14
C ASP A 86 2.19 13.57 5.88
N ASN A 87 2.73 14.33 6.83
CA ASN A 87 2.00 15.34 7.62
C ASN A 87 1.68 16.61 6.80
N THR A 88 2.20 16.72 5.58
CA THR A 88 1.86 17.83 4.66
C THR A 88 0.59 17.56 3.84
N GLY A 89 0.05 16.34 3.87
CA GLY A 89 -1.07 15.94 3.02
C GLY A 89 -0.71 15.87 1.53
N SER A 90 0.57 15.69 1.22
CA SER A 90 1.08 15.68 -0.16
C SER A 90 0.48 14.55 -1.01
N TRP A 91 0.24 13.38 -0.40
CA TRP A 91 -0.46 12.26 -1.02
C TRP A 91 -1.05 11.27 -0.01
N ASN A 92 -1.98 10.44 -0.45
CA ASN A 92 -2.63 9.41 0.37
C ASN A 92 -2.80 8.12 -0.43
N LEU A 93 -2.62 6.96 0.22
CA LEU A 93 -3.08 5.67 -0.31
C LEU A 93 -4.40 5.35 0.41
N HIS A 94 -5.48 5.36 -0.34
CA HIS A 94 -6.79 4.99 0.17
C HIS A 94 -7.05 3.51 -0.09
N VAL A 95 -7.61 2.86 0.92
CA VAL A 95 -8.01 1.46 0.87
C VAL A 95 -9.50 1.41 1.24
N HIS A 96 -10.35 1.47 0.22
CA HIS A 96 -11.80 1.51 0.39
C HIS A 96 -12.35 0.10 0.59
N PHE A 97 -13.19 -0.06 1.61
CA PHE A 97 -13.87 -1.31 1.93
C PHE A 97 -15.32 -1.16 1.54
N LYS A 98 -15.73 -1.81 0.46
CA LYS A 98 -17.14 -1.84 0.07
C LYS A 98 -17.79 -3.09 0.62
N VAL A 99 -18.79 -2.92 1.47
CA VAL A 99 -19.67 -4.04 1.85
C VAL A 99 -20.52 -4.41 0.64
N VAL A 100 -20.48 -5.67 0.23
CA VAL A 100 -21.34 -6.20 -0.83
C VAL A 100 -22.43 -7.06 -0.19
N PRO A 101 -23.67 -7.08 -0.73
CA PRO A 101 -24.70 -8.01 -0.28
C PRO A 101 -24.19 -9.46 -0.37
N ASP A 102 -24.46 -10.27 0.66
CA ASP A 102 -23.83 -11.58 0.97
C ASP A 102 -22.44 -11.42 1.62
N PRO A 103 -22.31 -11.57 2.96
CA PRO A 103 -21.43 -10.81 3.87
C PRO A 103 -19.94 -10.93 3.53
N LYS A 104 -19.56 -10.27 2.44
CA LYS A 104 -18.23 -10.27 1.85
C LYS A 104 -17.85 -8.81 1.68
N TYR A 105 -16.65 -8.49 2.12
CA TYR A 105 -16.07 -7.21 1.78
C TYR A 105 -15.43 -7.30 0.40
N MET A 106 -15.54 -6.20 -0.33
CA MET A 106 -14.72 -5.86 -1.47
C MET A 106 -13.69 -4.81 -1.06
N LEU A 107 -12.48 -4.95 -1.58
CA LEU A 107 -11.37 -4.03 -1.38
C LEU A 107 -11.09 -3.30 -2.67
N THR A 108 -11.40 -2.01 -2.70
CA THR A 108 -10.95 -1.10 -3.77
C THR A 108 -9.75 -0.33 -3.26
N ARG A 109 -8.73 -0.18 -4.07
CA ARG A 109 -7.57 0.67 -3.73
C ARG A 109 -7.56 1.89 -4.61
N SER A 110 -7.14 3.01 -4.05
CA SER A 110 -6.89 4.21 -4.82
C SER A 110 -5.70 4.98 -4.26
N VAL A 111 -5.01 5.69 -5.14
CA VAL A 111 -3.94 6.61 -4.77
C VAL A 111 -4.43 8.01 -5.09
N SER A 112 -4.39 8.91 -4.11
CA SER A 112 -4.66 10.33 -4.33
C SER A 112 -3.45 11.17 -3.99
N PHE A 113 -3.21 12.27 -4.71
CA PHE A 113 -2.14 13.19 -4.36
C PHE A 113 -2.39 14.60 -4.90
N VAL A 114 -1.73 15.59 -4.30
CA VAL A 114 -1.74 16.98 -4.78
C VAL A 114 -0.39 17.27 -5.45
N PRO A 115 -0.33 17.44 -6.79
CA PRO A 115 0.94 17.57 -7.50
C PRO A 115 1.84 18.70 -6.98
N GLY A 116 1.27 19.85 -6.62
CA GLY A 116 1.97 21.00 -6.08
C GLY A 116 2.65 20.71 -4.75
N LEU A 117 2.14 19.78 -3.95
CA LEU A 117 2.75 19.35 -2.69
C LEU A 117 3.86 18.31 -2.92
N VAL A 118 3.71 17.40 -3.89
CA VAL A 118 4.71 16.36 -4.20
C VAL A 118 5.89 16.91 -5.02
N PHE A 119 5.60 17.71 -6.04
CA PHE A 119 6.56 18.19 -7.03
C PHE A 119 6.95 19.67 -6.85
N GLY A 120 6.22 20.43 -6.03
CA GLY A 120 6.47 21.86 -5.81
C GLY A 120 6.24 22.68 -7.08
N LYS A 121 7.10 23.68 -7.30
CA LYS A 121 7.01 24.60 -8.44
C LYS A 121 7.15 23.94 -9.82
N LEU A 122 7.65 22.70 -9.89
CA LEU A 122 7.79 21.96 -11.15
C LEU A 122 6.46 21.44 -11.69
N ALA A 123 5.46 21.25 -10.82
CA ALA A 123 4.09 20.93 -11.21
C ALA A 123 3.12 21.59 -10.21
N PRO A 124 2.83 22.89 -10.36
CA PRO A 124 2.21 23.73 -9.33
C PRO A 124 0.71 23.50 -9.12
N SER A 125 0.17 22.34 -9.50
CA SER A 125 -1.25 22.06 -9.41
C SER A 125 -1.68 21.79 -7.96
N ASN A 126 -2.68 22.53 -7.48
CA ASN A 126 -3.26 22.32 -6.15
C ASN A 126 -4.49 21.40 -6.18
N LYS A 127 -4.84 20.86 -7.35
CA LYS A 127 -5.97 19.94 -7.50
C LYS A 127 -5.54 18.55 -7.06
N THR A 128 -6.36 17.89 -6.24
CA THR A 128 -6.14 16.48 -5.91
C THR A 128 -6.40 15.62 -7.14
N GLU A 129 -5.37 14.91 -7.55
CA GLU A 129 -5.46 13.84 -8.53
C GLU A 129 -5.83 12.54 -7.81
N ASN A 130 -6.77 11.78 -8.38
CA ASN A 130 -7.24 10.51 -7.82
C ASN A 130 -7.13 9.40 -8.87
N PHE A 131 -6.52 8.30 -8.47
CA PHE A 131 -6.31 7.12 -9.28
C PHE A 131 -6.95 5.95 -8.57
N VAL A 132 -8.10 5.51 -9.08
CA VAL A 132 -8.83 4.37 -8.53
C VAL A 132 -8.47 3.14 -9.33
N ASN A 133 -8.21 2.04 -8.62
CA ASN A 133 -8.00 0.78 -9.29
C ASN A 133 -9.32 0.26 -9.87
N ALA A 134 -9.27 -0.32 -11.07
CA ALA A 134 -10.47 -0.72 -11.78
C ALA A 134 -11.10 -1.98 -11.17
N ASP A 135 -10.30 -2.86 -10.56
CA ASP A 135 -10.77 -4.15 -10.07
C ASP A 135 -10.85 -4.16 -8.54
N ASP A 136 -12.03 -4.56 -8.05
CA ASP A 136 -12.29 -4.79 -6.64
C ASP A 136 -11.80 -6.20 -6.24
N ALA A 137 -11.00 -6.28 -5.19
CA ALA A 137 -10.65 -7.57 -4.63
C ALA A 137 -11.76 -8.11 -3.74
N LYS A 138 -12.12 -9.39 -3.91
CA LYS A 138 -12.99 -10.08 -2.95
C LYS A 138 -12.13 -10.53 -1.77
N ILE A 139 -12.34 -9.92 -0.61
CA ILE A 139 -11.48 -10.13 0.57
C ILE A 139 -12.04 -11.12 1.60
N GLY A 140 -13.24 -11.66 1.35
CA GLY A 140 -13.82 -12.74 2.15
C GLY A 140 -14.81 -12.26 3.22
N PRO A 141 -15.15 -13.14 4.19
CA PRO A 141 -16.16 -12.87 5.22
C PRO A 141 -15.79 -11.75 6.19
N VAL A 142 -16.81 -11.21 6.86
CA VAL A 142 -16.72 -10.00 7.72
C VAL A 142 -15.80 -10.15 8.96
N ASP A 143 -15.59 -11.37 9.45
CA ASP A 143 -14.76 -11.67 10.64
C ASP A 143 -13.33 -12.12 10.30
N CYS A 144 -13.01 -12.18 9.01
CA CYS A 144 -11.71 -12.62 8.54
C CYS A 144 -10.80 -11.45 8.21
N SER A 145 -9.49 -11.66 8.34
CA SER A 145 -8.49 -10.81 7.72
C SER A 145 -8.19 -11.29 6.30
N TYR A 146 -8.01 -10.37 5.37
CA TYR A 146 -7.48 -10.69 4.05
C TYR A 146 -5.97 -10.55 4.07
N LYS A 147 -5.23 -11.53 3.55
CA LYS A 147 -3.76 -11.50 3.44
C LYS A 147 -3.35 -11.76 2.00
N CYS A 148 -2.48 -10.90 1.47
CA CYS A 148 -1.84 -11.11 0.19
C CYS A 148 -0.34 -10.85 0.30
N THR A 149 0.46 -11.84 -0.09
CA THR A 149 1.93 -11.81 -0.11
C THR A 149 2.47 -11.88 -1.55
N VAL A 150 1.62 -11.55 -2.52
CA VAL A 150 2.01 -11.50 -3.94
C VAL A 150 2.34 -10.04 -4.26
N ASP A 151 3.48 -9.83 -4.92
CA ASP A 151 3.85 -8.53 -5.50
C ASP A 151 2.74 -8.05 -6.43
N ASP A 152 2.02 -7.03 -6.00
CA ASP A 152 0.94 -6.43 -6.75
C ASP A 152 1.32 -5.03 -7.21
N LYS A 153 1.49 -4.90 -8.52
CA LYS A 153 2.00 -3.69 -9.16
C LYS A 153 0.88 -3.03 -9.94
N SER A 154 0.64 -1.75 -9.65
CA SER A 154 -0.35 -0.92 -10.32
C SER A 154 0.32 0.30 -10.93
N TYR A 155 0.03 0.56 -12.21
CA TYR A 155 0.51 1.74 -12.90
C TYR A 155 -0.67 2.62 -13.33
N TYR A 156 -0.60 3.89 -12.96
CA TYR A 156 -1.63 4.86 -13.26
C TYR A 156 -1.03 6.01 -14.07
N LYS A 157 -1.78 6.53 -15.04
CA LYS A 157 -1.40 7.67 -15.88
C LYS A 157 -2.57 8.65 -15.98
N ARG A 158 -2.33 9.94 -15.74
CA ARG A 158 -3.27 11.03 -15.99
C ARG A 158 -2.68 11.97 -17.03
N GLU A 159 -3.37 12.08 -18.16
CA GLU A 159 -3.07 13.06 -19.19
C GLU A 159 -3.90 14.32 -18.95
N ASN A 160 -3.35 15.47 -19.33
CA ASN A 160 -4.07 16.75 -19.37
C ASN A 160 -4.67 17.18 -18.01
N SER A 161 -3.82 17.26 -16.99
CA SER A 161 -4.21 17.90 -15.73
C SER A 161 -4.65 19.35 -16.00
N THR A 162 -5.87 19.65 -15.59
CA THR A 162 -6.46 20.98 -15.74
C THR A 162 -6.25 21.76 -14.46
N ASP A 163 -5.42 22.81 -14.50
CA ASP A 163 -5.32 23.75 -13.39
C ASP A 163 -6.37 24.84 -13.55
N SER A 164 -7.15 25.05 -12.49
CA SER A 164 -8.10 26.16 -12.40
C SER A 164 -7.57 27.18 -11.42
N ASN A 165 -6.53 27.91 -11.82
CA ASN A 165 -6.06 29.08 -11.07
C ASN A 165 -6.79 30.33 -11.59
N ASN A 166 -7.43 31.08 -10.68
CA ASN A 166 -8.12 32.35 -10.98
C ASN A 166 -9.24 32.28 -12.03
N GLY A 167 -10.01 31.19 -12.08
CA GLY A 167 -11.18 31.06 -12.96
C GLY A 167 -10.85 30.87 -14.45
N LYS A 168 -9.56 30.77 -14.81
CA LYS A 168 -9.13 30.34 -16.14
C LYS A 168 -8.57 28.93 -16.08
N SER A 169 -9.26 28.02 -16.76
CA SER A 169 -8.82 26.65 -16.98
C SER A 169 -7.60 26.65 -17.91
N GLN A 170 -6.43 26.29 -17.39
CA GLN A 170 -5.21 26.19 -18.18
C GLN A 170 -4.69 24.74 -18.13
N THR A 171 -4.58 24.11 -19.29
CA THR A 171 -3.96 22.79 -19.45
C THR A 171 -2.45 22.96 -19.32
N THR A 172 -1.83 22.37 -18.31
CA THR A 172 -0.40 22.55 -18.02
C THR A 172 0.51 21.71 -18.93
N GLY A 173 -0.05 20.81 -19.74
CA GLY A 173 0.70 19.87 -20.58
C GLY A 173 1.54 18.88 -19.78
N ILE A 174 1.34 18.83 -18.45
CA ILE A 174 2.03 17.90 -17.55
C ILE A 174 1.23 16.60 -17.48
N ILE A 175 1.93 15.48 -17.62
CA ILE A 175 1.42 14.13 -17.43
C ILE A 175 1.93 13.64 -16.09
N TYR A 176 1.03 13.09 -15.28
CA TYR A 176 1.38 12.44 -14.02
C TYR A 176 1.28 10.95 -14.16
N THR A 177 2.28 10.25 -13.62
CA THR A 177 2.26 8.80 -13.51
C THR A 177 2.50 8.37 -12.07
N VAL A 178 1.85 7.30 -11.65
CA VAL A 178 1.96 6.71 -10.32
C VAL A 178 2.23 5.23 -10.50
N PHE A 179 3.33 4.75 -9.94
CA PHE A 179 3.63 3.34 -9.86
C PHE A 179 3.54 2.91 -8.39
N LEU A 180 2.58 2.06 -8.07
CA LEU A 180 2.36 1.50 -6.74
C LEU A 180 2.77 0.03 -6.77
N ASP A 181 3.68 -0.36 -5.88
CA ASP A 181 4.15 -1.73 -5.69
C ASP A 181 3.81 -2.16 -4.27
N VAL A 182 2.83 -3.07 -4.12
CA VAL A 182 2.41 -3.63 -2.84
C VAL A 182 2.94 -5.05 -2.74
N GLN A 183 3.97 -5.24 -1.92
CA GLN A 183 4.62 -6.54 -1.73
C GLN A 183 3.86 -7.42 -0.73
N TYR A 184 3.19 -6.76 0.22
CA TYR A 184 2.44 -7.43 1.26
C TYR A 184 1.31 -6.53 1.75
N ILE A 185 0.13 -7.12 1.95
CA ILE A 185 -0.98 -6.49 2.65
C ILE A 185 -1.74 -7.53 3.47
N GLN A 186 -2.02 -7.21 4.72
CA GLN A 186 -3.01 -7.88 5.53
C GLN A 186 -3.98 -6.86 6.12
N VAL A 187 -5.28 -7.05 5.93
CA VAL A 187 -6.26 -6.05 6.30
C VAL A 187 -7.55 -6.63 6.84
N GLN A 188 -8.14 -5.94 7.81
CA GLN A 188 -9.43 -6.29 8.42
C GLN A 188 -10.14 -5.02 8.92
N VAL A 189 -11.47 -5.01 8.79
CA VAL A 189 -12.34 -3.92 9.24
C VAL A 189 -13.54 -4.45 10.05
N SER A 190 -14.17 -3.55 10.79
CA SER A 190 -15.39 -3.73 11.59
C SER A 190 -15.24 -4.66 12.80
N HIS A 191 -14.84 -5.92 12.64
CA HIS A 191 -14.82 -6.93 13.72
C HIS A 191 -13.40 -7.29 14.15
N VAL A 192 -12.62 -6.30 14.59
CA VAL A 192 -11.28 -6.55 15.14
C VAL A 192 -11.40 -6.93 16.63
N HIS A 193 -11.09 -8.18 16.96
CA HIS A 193 -11.15 -8.67 18.33
C HIS A 193 -9.77 -8.67 19.00
N ARG A 194 -9.70 -8.09 20.21
CA ARG A 194 -8.48 -8.08 21.05
C ARG A 194 -7.24 -7.51 20.33
N GLU A 195 -7.45 -6.54 19.44
CA GLU A 195 -6.41 -5.92 18.62
C GLU A 195 -5.55 -6.91 17.82
N ARG A 196 -6.17 -7.98 17.32
CA ARG A 196 -5.52 -8.99 16.49
C ARG A 196 -6.33 -9.22 15.24
N PHE A 197 -5.62 -9.58 14.16
CA PHE A 197 -6.26 -10.12 12.99
C PHE A 197 -6.99 -11.42 13.33
N GLY A 198 -8.21 -11.56 12.81
CA GLY A 198 -8.97 -12.81 12.82
C GLY A 198 -8.43 -13.82 11.80
N PRO A 199 -9.16 -14.94 11.59
CA PRO A 199 -8.80 -15.96 10.61
C PRO A 199 -8.45 -15.36 9.25
N THR A 200 -7.43 -15.89 8.60
CA THR A 200 -6.91 -15.30 7.36
C THR A 200 -7.52 -15.96 6.12
N VAL A 201 -8.03 -15.13 5.20
CA VAL A 201 -8.34 -15.50 3.82
C VAL A 201 -7.17 -15.03 2.95
N ALA A 202 -6.46 -15.99 2.36
CA ALA A 202 -5.38 -15.68 1.43
C ALA A 202 -5.94 -15.21 0.08
N CYS A 203 -5.25 -14.27 -0.56
CA CYS A 203 -5.54 -13.90 -1.95
C CYS A 203 -5.25 -15.09 -2.88
N SER A 204 -6.10 -15.28 -3.89
CA SER A 204 -5.87 -16.30 -4.93
C SER A 204 -4.87 -15.84 -6.00
N SER A 205 -4.62 -14.53 -6.10
CA SER A 205 -3.71 -13.91 -7.06
C SER A 205 -3.37 -12.49 -6.61
N ALA A 206 -2.38 -11.87 -7.26
CA ALA A 206 -2.20 -10.42 -7.24
C ALA A 206 -3.54 -9.73 -7.61
N LEU A 207 -3.75 -8.54 -7.06
CA LEU A 207 -4.99 -7.79 -7.27
C LEU A 207 -5.10 -7.26 -8.71
N HIS A 208 -3.97 -7.13 -9.42
CA HIS A 208 -3.91 -6.87 -10.84
C HIS A 208 -2.76 -7.64 -11.51
N TYR A 209 -3.07 -8.22 -12.68
CA TYR A 209 -2.07 -8.70 -13.64
C TYR A 209 -2.12 -7.74 -14.84
N TYR A 210 -1.10 -6.90 -15.02
CA TYR A 210 -0.89 -6.18 -16.27
C TYR A 210 0.19 -6.91 -17.10
N PRO A 211 -0.04 -7.21 -18.38
CA PRO A 211 1.01 -7.62 -19.31
C PRO A 211 1.99 -6.49 -19.61
#